data_AF-G7YCR5-F1
#
_entry.id   AF-G7YCR5-F1
#
_cell.length_a   1.000
_cell.length_b   1.000
_cell.length_c   1.000
_cell.angle_alpha   90.00
_cell.angle_beta   90.00
_cell.angle_gamma   90.00
#
_symmetry.space_group_name_H-M   'P 1'
#
loop_
_entity.id
_entity.type
_entity.pdbx_description
1 polymer ?
#
loop_
_entity_poly.entity_id
_entity_poly.type
_entity_poly.pdbx_seq_one_letter_code
_entity_poly.pdbx_strand_id
1 'polypeptide(L)'
;MFPDQPMGMAMHLLNSIGPSLVRGELPVSQMSPIEKWVALNGLASYRKHTLTSDVLHFPVVDPQVRKSNFNLKLSSLKDFEECDRLSQVNVVQQMTNFYCQPLLAERLRNGSLNVHGLWFHIHSGQLHMFSREAQSFVPVTGDTLPELVKELDSP
;
A
#
# COMPACT_ATOMS: atom_id res chain seq x y z
N MET A 1 -32.16 -17.16 -9.58
CA MET A 1 -30.79 -17.41 -9.05
C MET A 1 -29.84 -16.79 -10.06
N PHE A 2 -29.51 -15.51 -9.87
CA PHE A 2 -28.56 -14.81 -10.74
C PHE A 2 -27.16 -15.15 -10.25
N PRO A 3 -26.24 -15.65 -11.09
CA PRO A 3 -24.87 -15.88 -10.67
C PRO A 3 -24.19 -14.52 -10.46
N ASP A 4 -23.39 -14.44 -9.40
CA ASP A 4 -22.65 -13.26 -8.99
C ASP A 4 -21.91 -12.57 -10.15
N GLN A 5 -22.02 -11.25 -10.18
CA GLN A 5 -21.57 -10.38 -11.26
C GLN A 5 -20.03 -10.24 -11.40
N PRO A 6 -19.54 -9.78 -12.57
CA PRO A 6 -18.18 -9.97 -13.10
C PRO A 6 -17.18 -8.86 -12.72
N MET A 7 -16.99 -8.56 -11.44
CA MET A 7 -16.17 -7.41 -11.03
C MET A 7 -14.65 -7.59 -11.20
N GLY A 8 -14.17 -8.82 -11.50
CA GLY A 8 -12.73 -9.12 -11.63
C GLY A 8 -12.20 -9.41 -13.04
N MET A 9 -13.05 -9.76 -14.02
CA MET A 9 -12.57 -10.29 -15.31
C MET A 9 -11.85 -9.25 -16.18
N ALA A 10 -12.35 -8.01 -16.23
CA ALA A 10 -11.73 -6.97 -17.06
C ALA A 10 -10.35 -6.55 -16.54
N MET A 11 -10.20 -6.43 -15.22
CA MET A 11 -8.92 -6.11 -14.57
C MET A 11 -7.94 -7.27 -14.71
N HIS A 12 -8.40 -8.52 -14.51
CA HIS A 12 -7.59 -9.71 -14.72
C HIS A 12 -7.11 -9.82 -16.18
N LEU A 13 -8.01 -9.59 -17.14
CA LEU A 13 -7.68 -9.56 -18.56
C LEU A 13 -6.66 -8.46 -18.89
N LEU A 14 -6.87 -7.25 -18.37
CA LEU A 14 -5.93 -6.14 -18.54
C LEU A 14 -4.57 -6.45 -17.93
N ASN A 15 -4.51 -7.15 -16.79
CA ASN A 15 -3.26 -7.58 -16.17
C ASN A 15 -2.56 -8.66 -16.98
N SER A 16 -3.30 -9.56 -17.65
CA SER A 16 -2.73 -10.61 -18.48
C SER A 16 -2.19 -10.09 -19.83
N ILE A 17 -2.93 -9.20 -20.51
CA ILE A 17 -2.53 -8.68 -21.83
C ILE A 17 -1.69 -7.40 -21.75
N GLY A 18 -1.80 -6.66 -20.64
CA GLY A 18 -1.16 -5.35 -20.42
C GLY A 18 0.35 -5.33 -20.66
N PRO A 19 1.15 -6.27 -20.14
CA PRO A 19 2.60 -6.27 -20.35
C PRO A 19 2.97 -6.32 -21.83
N SER A 20 2.29 -7.17 -22.60
CA SER A 20 2.54 -7.36 -24.03
C SER A 20 1.94 -6.22 -24.88
N LEU A 21 0.85 -5.58 -24.43
CA LEU A 21 0.33 -4.33 -25.03
C LEU A 21 1.31 -3.17 -24.88
N VAL A 22 1.95 -3.04 -23.71
CA VAL A 22 2.94 -1.97 -23.46
C VAL A 22 4.21 -2.19 -24.28
N ARG A 23 4.65 -3.44 -24.44
CA ARG A 23 5.82 -3.81 -25.27
C ARG A 23 5.54 -3.83 -26.78
N GLY A 24 4.27 -3.73 -27.19
CA GLY A 24 3.88 -3.77 -28.61
C GLY A 24 3.95 -5.16 -29.25
N GLU A 25 3.97 -6.22 -28.43
CA GLU A 25 4.16 -7.61 -28.85
C GLU A 25 2.84 -8.31 -29.24
N LEU A 26 1.69 -7.75 -28.85
CA LEU A 26 0.37 -8.29 -29.19
C LEU A 26 -0.26 -7.51 -30.36
N PRO A 27 -0.32 -8.09 -31.58
CA PRO A 27 -1.00 -7.47 -32.69
C PRO A 27 -2.52 -7.51 -32.51
N VAL A 28 -3.18 -6.41 -32.86
CA VAL A 28 -4.65 -6.21 -32.74
C VAL A 28 -5.45 -7.28 -33.51
N SER A 29 -4.86 -7.90 -34.54
CA SER A 29 -5.49 -8.97 -35.33
C SER A 29 -5.71 -10.27 -34.53
N GLN A 30 -4.94 -10.52 -33.48
CA GLN A 30 -5.01 -11.74 -32.66
C GLN A 30 -5.91 -11.58 -31.42
N MET A 31 -6.46 -10.38 -31.21
CA MET A 31 -7.30 -10.08 -30.04
C MET A 31 -8.78 -10.35 -30.32
N SER A 32 -9.44 -10.95 -29.34
CA SER A 32 -10.89 -11.01 -29.25
C SER A 32 -11.53 -9.61 -29.11
N PRO A 33 -12.83 -9.45 -29.40
CA PRO A 33 -13.52 -8.17 -29.25
C PRO A 33 -13.40 -7.55 -27.85
N ILE A 34 -13.43 -8.37 -26.80
CA ILE A 34 -13.31 -7.90 -25.41
C ILE A 34 -11.89 -7.47 -25.07
N GLU A 35 -10.86 -8.17 -25.56
CA GLU A 35 -9.45 -7.76 -25.40
C GLU A 35 -9.18 -6.44 -26.11
N LYS A 36 -9.74 -6.24 -27.32
CA LYS A 36 -9.66 -4.94 -28.03
C LYS A 36 -10.30 -3.82 -27.21
N TRP A 37 -11.49 -4.05 -26.67
CA TRP A 37 -12.18 -3.06 -25.85
C TRP A 37 -11.39 -2.72 -24.58
N VAL A 38 -10.86 -3.73 -23.88
CA VAL A 38 -10.03 -3.57 -22.69
C VAL A 38 -8.69 -2.90 -23.01
N ALA A 39 -8.05 -3.23 -24.13
CA ALA A 39 -6.82 -2.58 -24.56
C ALA A 39 -7.04 -1.09 -24.87
N LEU A 40 -8.13 -0.75 -25.58
CA LEU A 40 -8.42 0.65 -25.94
C LEU A 40 -8.77 1.51 -24.72
N ASN A 41 -9.59 0.98 -23.80
CA ASN A 41 -10.11 1.76 -22.68
C ASN A 41 -9.30 1.60 -21.39
N GLY A 42 -8.56 0.51 -21.24
CA GLY A 42 -7.81 0.16 -20.03
C GLY A 42 -6.32 0.49 -20.11
N LEU A 43 -5.72 0.66 -21.30
CA LEU A 43 -4.27 0.85 -21.44
C LEU A 43 -3.76 2.13 -20.79
N ALA A 44 -4.52 3.22 -20.81
CA ALA A 44 -4.13 4.47 -20.13
C ALA A 44 -4.05 4.26 -18.60
N SER A 45 -5.07 3.62 -18.03
CA SER A 45 -5.10 3.24 -16.61
C SER A 45 -4.01 2.23 -16.26
N TYR A 46 -3.78 1.23 -17.13
CA TYR A 46 -2.72 0.23 -16.95
C TYR A 46 -1.33 0.86 -16.99
N ARG A 47 -1.05 1.77 -17.92
CA ARG A 47 0.22 2.52 -17.98
C ARG A 47 0.39 3.35 -16.73
N LYS A 48 -0.64 4.09 -16.32
CA LYS A 48 -0.59 4.87 -15.07
C LYS A 48 -0.32 3.97 -13.86
N HIS A 49 -1.00 2.83 -13.77
CA HIS A 49 -0.83 1.81 -12.73
C HIS A 49 0.58 1.19 -12.74
N THR A 50 1.10 0.85 -13.92
CA THR A 50 2.43 0.22 -14.09
C THR A 50 3.57 1.22 -13.86
N LEU A 51 3.31 2.50 -14.14
CA LEU A 51 4.18 3.62 -13.78
C LEU A 51 3.99 4.07 -12.32
N THR A 52 3.05 3.47 -11.58
CA THR A 52 2.82 3.84 -10.20
C THR A 52 4.01 3.37 -9.39
N SER A 53 4.58 4.33 -8.65
CA SER A 53 5.71 4.18 -7.73
C SER A 53 5.67 2.85 -6.96
N ASP A 54 6.83 2.25 -6.69
CA ASP A 54 7.02 1.14 -5.73
C ASP A 54 6.59 1.52 -4.29
N VAL A 55 5.96 2.67 -4.10
CA VAL A 55 5.59 3.24 -2.82
C VAL A 55 4.11 3.59 -2.84
N LEU A 56 3.36 3.04 -1.88
CA LEU A 56 2.03 3.52 -1.53
C LEU A 56 2.15 4.75 -0.65
N HIS A 57 1.44 5.81 -1.03
CA HIS A 57 1.43 7.09 -0.32
C HIS A 57 0.14 7.24 0.49
N PHE A 58 0.27 7.55 1.77
CA PHE A 58 -0.84 7.77 2.69
C PHE A 58 -0.75 9.19 3.27
N PRO A 59 -1.43 10.16 2.64
CA PRO A 59 -1.31 11.55 3.02
C PRO A 59 -2.02 11.85 4.34
N VAL A 60 -1.36 12.56 5.24
CA VAL A 60 -2.01 13.16 6.41
C VAL A 60 -2.56 14.51 5.99
N VAL A 61 -3.88 14.68 6.02
CA VAL A 61 -4.57 15.82 5.39
C VAL A 61 -4.54 17.09 6.26
N ASP A 62 -4.24 16.96 7.56
CA ASP A 62 -4.15 18.10 8.48
C ASP A 62 -2.81 18.87 8.31
N PRO A 63 -2.81 20.11 7.81
CA PRO A 63 -1.60 20.90 7.57
C PRO A 63 -0.86 21.29 8.87
N GLN A 64 -1.54 21.22 10.01
CA GLN A 64 -1.00 21.66 11.30
C GLN A 64 -0.32 20.51 12.06
N VAL A 65 -0.60 19.26 11.70
CA VAL A 65 0.08 18.10 12.26
C VAL A 65 1.49 18.05 11.69
N ARG A 66 2.50 18.18 12.57
CA ARG A 66 3.93 18.23 12.19
C ARG A 66 4.43 16.97 11.46
N LYS A 67 3.70 15.86 11.52
CA LYS A 67 4.15 14.57 10.97
C LYS A 67 3.86 14.44 9.49
N SER A 68 4.91 13.99 8.79
CA SER A 68 4.91 13.69 7.36
C SER A 68 3.98 12.52 7.01
N ASN A 69 3.51 12.55 5.76
CA ASN A 69 2.79 11.47 5.09
C ASN A 69 3.47 10.12 5.35
N PHE A 70 2.66 9.06 5.50
CA PHE A 70 3.19 7.71 5.55
C PHE A 70 3.42 7.17 4.15
N ASN A 71 4.47 6.38 4.01
CA ASN A 71 4.87 5.78 2.75
C ASN A 71 5.21 4.32 3.00
N LEU A 72 4.68 3.41 2.19
CA LEU A 72 4.93 1.97 2.30
C LEU A 72 5.51 1.44 0.99
N LYS A 73 6.72 0.89 1.04
CA LYS A 73 7.36 0.25 -0.11
C LYS A 73 6.68 -1.08 -0.44
N LEU A 74 6.13 -1.22 -1.64
CA LEU A 74 5.51 -2.43 -2.15
C LEU A 74 6.52 -3.57 -2.26
N SER A 75 7.76 -3.27 -2.62
CA SER A 75 8.88 -4.24 -2.63
C SER A 75 9.14 -4.89 -1.28
N SER A 76 8.80 -4.24 -0.16
CA SER A 76 8.92 -4.83 1.19
C SER A 76 7.81 -5.84 1.52
N LEU A 77 6.73 -5.84 0.73
CA LEU A 77 5.57 -6.70 0.92
C LEU A 77 5.63 -7.98 0.07
N LYS A 78 6.61 -8.10 -0.83
CA LYS A 78 6.66 -9.13 -1.87
C LYS A 78 6.71 -10.57 -1.34
N ASP A 79 7.26 -10.74 -0.13
CA ASP A 79 7.49 -12.05 0.49
C ASP A 79 6.28 -12.49 1.35
N PHE A 80 5.22 -11.69 1.43
CA PHE A 80 4.01 -11.99 2.19
C PHE A 80 2.86 -12.42 1.27
N GLU A 81 1.96 -13.26 1.80
CA GLU A 81 0.70 -13.63 1.14
C GLU A 81 -0.21 -12.41 0.96
N GLU A 82 -1.13 -12.46 -0.01
CA GLU A 82 -1.98 -11.31 -0.37
C GLU A 82 -2.74 -10.73 0.83
N CYS A 83 -3.32 -11.58 1.68
CA CYS A 83 -4.02 -11.17 2.90
C CYS A 83 -3.09 -10.45 3.88
N ASP A 84 -1.86 -10.96 4.06
CA ASP A 84 -0.88 -10.37 4.97
C ASP A 84 -0.40 -9.01 4.43
N ARG A 85 -0.16 -8.91 3.11
CA ARG A 85 0.16 -7.65 2.43
C ARG A 85 -0.93 -6.61 2.66
N LEU A 86 -2.19 -6.98 2.44
CA LEU A 86 -3.32 -6.08 2.64
C LEU A 86 -3.48 -5.68 4.10
N SER A 87 -3.23 -6.59 5.03
CA SER A 87 -3.31 -6.30 6.47
C SER A 87 -2.23 -5.31 6.93
N GLN A 88 -1.01 -5.38 6.39
CA GLN A 88 0.04 -4.37 6.63
C GLN A 88 -0.34 -3.00 6.04
N VAL A 89 -0.85 -2.98 4.80
CA VAL A 89 -1.38 -1.75 4.16
C VAL A 89 -2.47 -1.12 5.02
N ASN A 90 -3.38 -1.93 5.55
CA ASN A 90 -4.45 -1.47 6.42
C ASN A 90 -3.91 -0.83 7.71
N VAL A 91 -2.87 -1.38 8.34
CA VAL A 91 -2.26 -0.75 9.53
C VAL A 91 -1.78 0.67 9.20
N VAL A 92 -1.07 0.88 8.08
CA VAL A 92 -0.59 2.21 7.69
C VAL A 92 -1.74 3.16 7.38
N GLN A 93 -2.78 2.69 6.69
CA GLN A 93 -3.98 3.50 6.44
C GLN A 93 -4.66 3.92 7.74
N GLN A 94 -4.76 3.02 8.72
CA GLN A 94 -5.39 3.33 10.01
C GLN A 94 -4.56 4.28 10.85
N MET A 95 -3.23 4.21 10.76
CA MET A 95 -2.36 5.23 11.35
C MET A 95 -2.69 6.60 10.77
N THR A 96 -2.77 6.74 9.44
CA THR A 96 -3.16 8.00 8.78
C THR A 96 -4.53 8.48 9.22
N ASN A 97 -5.52 7.60 9.28
CA ASN A 97 -6.88 7.93 9.71
C ASN A 97 -6.90 8.50 11.14
N PHE A 98 -6.02 8.00 12.02
CA PHE A 98 -5.91 8.50 13.39
C PHE A 98 -5.36 9.93 13.46
N TYR A 99 -4.45 10.31 12.56
CA TYR A 99 -3.97 11.70 12.49
C TYR A 99 -5.02 12.69 11.97
N CYS A 100 -6.02 12.20 11.23
CA CYS A 100 -7.11 13.03 10.73
C CYS A 100 -8.23 13.24 11.75
N GLN A 101 -8.14 12.66 12.97
CA GLN A 101 -9.19 12.77 13.98
C GLN A 101 -9.14 14.11 14.73
N PRO A 102 -10.20 14.95 14.67
CA PRO A 102 -10.20 16.28 15.29
C PRO A 102 -9.97 16.26 16.81
N LEU A 103 -10.47 15.23 17.50
CA LEU A 103 -10.33 15.07 18.96
C LEU A 103 -8.86 14.96 19.40
N LEU A 104 -8.00 14.47 18.51
CA LEU A 104 -6.59 14.21 18.80
C LEU A 104 -5.68 15.30 18.24
N ALA A 105 -6.20 16.18 17.39
CA ALA A 105 -5.43 17.15 16.64
C ALA A 105 -4.57 18.03 17.55
N GLU A 106 -5.09 18.51 18.69
CA GLU A 106 -4.29 19.31 19.63
C GLU A 106 -3.10 18.54 20.20
N ARG A 107 -3.31 17.28 20.62
CA ARG A 107 -2.28 16.42 21.19
C ARG A 107 -1.24 15.98 20.15
N LEU A 108 -1.67 15.82 18.91
CA LEU A 108 -0.79 15.51 17.78
C LEU A 108 0.03 16.74 17.38
N ARG A 109 -0.56 17.94 17.37
CA ARG A 109 0.14 19.21 17.07
C ARG A 109 1.20 19.55 18.11
N ASN A 110 0.86 19.42 19.38
CA ASN A 110 1.77 19.74 20.49
C ASN A 110 2.83 18.65 20.75
N GLY A 111 2.72 17.50 20.08
CA GLY A 111 3.68 16.39 20.18
C GLY A 111 3.50 15.50 21.42
N SER A 112 2.41 15.65 22.17
CA SER A 112 2.10 14.83 23.37
C SER A 112 1.48 13.47 23.02
N LEU A 113 1.23 13.21 21.74
CA LEU A 113 0.70 11.95 21.22
C LEU A 113 1.41 11.58 19.92
N ASN A 114 1.83 10.33 19.83
CA ASN A 114 2.43 9.74 18.64
C ASN A 114 1.69 8.43 18.32
N VAL A 115 1.66 8.06 17.05
CA VAL A 115 0.95 6.87 16.56
C VAL A 115 1.97 5.92 15.95
N HIS A 116 1.91 4.66 16.39
CA HIS A 116 2.79 3.59 15.95
C HIS A 116 1.97 2.45 15.34
N GLY A 117 2.50 1.87 14.27
CA GLY A 117 1.89 0.76 13.57
C GLY A 117 2.55 -0.53 14.03
N LEU A 118 1.76 -1.41 14.63
CA LEU A 118 2.19 -2.76 14.96
C LEU A 118 1.44 -3.74 14.07
N TRP A 119 2.16 -4.73 13.57
CA TRP A 119 1.61 -5.81 12.78
C TRP A 119 2.17 -7.13 13.28
N PHE A 120 1.30 -8.10 13.56
CA PHE A 120 1.69 -9.38 14.14
C PHE A 120 1.51 -10.49 13.10
N HIS A 121 2.61 -11.13 12.73
CA HIS A 121 2.58 -12.27 11.83
C HIS A 121 2.19 -13.53 12.59
N ILE A 122 0.94 -13.95 12.46
CA ILE A 122 0.36 -15.05 13.25
C ILE A 122 1.12 -16.35 13.03
N HIS A 123 1.50 -16.66 11.79
CA HIS A 123 2.15 -17.93 11.45
C HIS A 123 3.53 -18.10 12.09
N SER A 124 4.35 -17.04 12.13
CA SER A 124 5.69 -17.09 12.74
C SER A 124 5.72 -16.60 14.19
N GLY A 125 4.62 -16.04 14.69
CA GLY A 125 4.58 -15.37 15.99
C GLY A 125 5.46 -14.11 16.07
N GLN A 126 5.86 -13.54 14.93
CA GLN A 126 6.77 -12.40 14.87
C GLN A 126 5.99 -11.09 14.92
N LEU A 127 6.34 -10.21 15.86
CA LEU A 127 5.86 -8.83 15.86
C LEU A 127 6.71 -7.99 14.91
N HIS A 128 6.07 -7.15 14.11
CA HIS A 128 6.70 -6.15 13.28
C HIS A 128 6.19 -4.77 13.67
N MET A 129 7.05 -3.77 13.52
CA MET A 129 6.70 -2.37 13.70
C MET A 129 6.92 -1.62 12.40
N PHE A 130 5.99 -0.74 12.06
CA PHE A 130 6.16 0.14 10.91
C PHE A 130 7.23 1.19 11.21
N SER A 131 8.31 1.18 10.41
CA SER A 131 9.35 2.21 10.42
C SER A 131 9.13 3.20 9.29
N ARG A 132 9.09 4.49 9.64
CA ARG A 132 8.98 5.59 8.68
C ARG A 132 10.25 5.77 7.87
N GLU A 133 11.41 5.53 8.49
CA GLU A 133 12.71 5.61 7.83
C GLU A 133 12.86 4.49 6.79
N ALA A 134 12.54 3.26 7.18
CA ALA A 134 12.59 2.12 6.26
C ALA A 134 11.46 2.17 5.20
N GLN A 135 10.34 2.83 5.53
CA GLN A 135 9.08 2.84 4.77
C GLN A 135 8.50 1.42 4.64
N SER A 136 8.62 0.61 5.71
CA SER A 136 8.25 -0.81 5.74
C SER A 136 8.06 -1.31 7.16
N PHE A 137 7.54 -2.54 7.30
CA PHE A 137 7.44 -3.24 8.58
C PHE A 137 8.75 -3.97 8.91
N VAL A 138 9.40 -3.55 9.99
CA VAL A 138 10.65 -4.13 10.49
C VAL A 138 10.31 -5.11 11.63
N PRO A 139 10.83 -6.36 11.61
CA PRO A 139 10.61 -7.30 12.70
C PRO A 139 11.20 -6.75 14.01
N VAL A 140 10.45 -6.85 15.10
CA VAL A 140 10.91 -6.45 16.44
C VAL A 140 11.76 -7.59 17.02
N THR A 141 13.07 -7.41 17.00
CA THR A 141 14.07 -8.35 17.54
C THR A 141 15.02 -7.61 18.48
N GLY A 142 15.91 -8.33 19.16
CA GLY A 142 16.92 -7.70 20.02
C GLY A 142 17.83 -6.73 19.26
N ASP A 143 18.08 -7.00 17.97
CA ASP A 143 18.97 -6.19 17.13
C ASP A 143 18.29 -4.94 16.57
N THR A 144 17.00 -5.03 16.22
CA THR A 144 16.25 -3.92 15.61
C THR A 144 15.58 -3.01 16.64
N LEU A 145 15.29 -3.53 17.84
CA LEU A 145 14.61 -2.78 18.89
C LEU A 145 15.27 -1.43 19.24
N PRO A 146 16.60 -1.31 19.37
CA PRO A 146 17.23 -0.03 19.70
C PRO A 146 16.96 1.07 18.66
N GLU A 147 17.01 0.73 17.37
CA GLU A 147 16.74 1.66 16.27
C GLU A 147 15.26 2.03 16.23
N LEU A 148 14.38 1.03 16.38
CA LEU A 148 12.94 1.21 16.42
C LEU A 148 12.52 2.13 17.58
N VAL A 149 13.07 1.95 18.78
CA VAL A 149 12.80 2.81 19.94
C VAL A 149 13.29 4.24 19.72
N LYS A 150 14.48 4.42 19.14
CA LYS A 150 15.00 5.74 18.80
C LYS A 150 14.08 6.49 17.83
N GLU A 151 13.43 5.78 16.90
CA GLU A 151 12.41 6.36 16.01
C GLU A 151 11.15 6.81 16.78
N LEU A 152 10.76 6.10 17.85
CA LEU A 152 9.59 6.48 18.67
C LEU A 152 9.80 7.82 19.39
N ASP A 153 11.01 8.03 19.91
CA ASP A 153 11.40 9.20 20.71
C ASP A 153 11.71 10.42 19.84
N SER A 154 11.83 10.23 18.52
CA SER A 154 12.05 11.31 17.57
C SER A 154 10.72 12.00 17.25
N PRO A 155 10.57 13.31 17.57
CA PRO A 155 9.29 14.03 17.44
C PRO A 155 8.73 14.07 16.01
#